data_AF-A0A2H0BTG4-F1
#
_entry.id   AF-A0A2H0BTG4-F1
#
_cell.length_a   1.000
_cell.length_b   1.000
_cell.length_c   1.000
_cell.angle_alpha   90.00
_cell.angle_beta   90.00
_cell.angle_gamma   90.00
#
_symmetry.space_group_name_H-M   'P 1'
#
loop_
_entity.id
_entity.type
_entity.pdbx_description
1 polymer ?
#
loop_
_entity_poly.entity_id
_entity_poly.type
_entity_poly.pdbx_seq_one_letter_code
_entity_poly.pdbx_strand_id
1 'polypeptide(L)' 'MRLFTWRRRLIVIGTTIGMIALFGLLGYGADMLFHSQPFGTIIGFFVSFPVAQVLMVRLLKTDIKQDSSSTPHDSV' A
#
# COMPACT_ATOMS: atom_id res chain seq x y z
N MET A 1 -5.70 15.27 -19.24
CA MET A 1 -6.13 14.23 -18.27
C MET A 1 -5.16 13.06 -18.07
N ARG A 2 -4.13 12.81 -18.92
CA ARG A 2 -3.22 11.63 -18.77
C ARG A 2 -2.06 11.78 -17.75
N LEU A 3 -1.70 13.00 -17.35
CA LEU A 3 -0.56 13.25 -16.45
C LEU A 3 -0.85 12.93 -14.97
N PHE A 4 -2.10 13.11 -14.52
CA PHE A 4 -2.48 12.89 -13.12
C PHE A 4 -2.44 11.40 -12.73
N THR A 5 -2.80 10.52 -13.67
CA THR A 5 -2.75 9.07 -13.48
C THR A 5 -1.33 8.53 -13.34
N TRP A 6 -0.32 9.20 -13.90
CA TRP A 6 1.06 8.69 -13.90
C TRP A 6 1.75 8.89 -12.54
N ARG A 7 1.57 10.07 -11.92
CA ARG A 7 2.05 10.32 -10.55
C ARG A 7 1.41 9.37 -9.54
N ARG A 8 0.12 9.10 -9.71
CA ARG A 8 -0.62 8.18 -8.83
C ARG A 8 -0.14 6.73 -8.96
N ARG A 9 0.19 6.29 -10.19
CA ARG A 9 0.83 4.99 -10.42
C ARG A 9 2.21 4.90 -9.76
N LEU A 10 3.02 5.97 -9.83
CA LEU A 10 4.33 5.99 -9.15
C LEU A 10 4.20 5.88 -7.63
N ILE A 11 3.23 6.58 -7.02
CA ILE A 11 2.98 6.46 -5.58
C ILE A 11 2.57 5.04 -5.23
N VAL A 12 1.63 4.45 -5.96
CA VAL A 12 1.18 3.07 -5.72
C VAL A 12 2.35 2.10 -5.87
N ILE A 13 3.11 2.16 -6.97
CA ILE A 13 4.27 1.29 -7.22
C ILE A 13 5.32 1.45 -6.12
N GLY A 14 5.66 2.69 -5.74
CA GLY A 14 6.62 2.96 -4.67
C GLY A 14 6.16 2.40 -3.33
N THR A 15 4.87 2.53 -3.01
CA THR A 15 4.29 1.98 -1.78
C THR A 15 4.29 0.45 -1.78
N THR A 16 4.02 -0.17 -2.94
CA THR A 16 4.08 -1.63 -3.10
C THR A 16 5.50 -2.16 -2.95
N ILE A 17 6.48 -1.54 -3.62
CA ILE A 17 7.90 -1.92 -3.50
C ILE A 17 8.38 -1.74 -2.06
N GLY A 18 8.03 -0.61 -1.42
CA GLY A 18 8.37 -0.35 -0.02
C GLY A 18 7.78 -1.38 0.94
N MET A 19 6.52 -1.79 0.74
CA MET A 19 5.88 -2.85 1.51
C MET A 19 6.56 -4.20 1.31
N ILE A 20 6.86 -4.59 0.07
CA ILE A 20 7.57 -5.85 -0.22
C ILE A 20 8.95 -5.86 0.44
N ALA A 21 9.69 -4.76 0.34
CA ALA A 21 11.00 -4.62 0.97
C ALA A 21 10.89 -4.70 2.50
N LEU A 22 9.96 -3.98 3.12
CA LEU A 22 9.76 -3.98 4.57
C LEU A 22 9.40 -5.36 5.10
N PHE A 23 8.42 -6.02 4.49
CA PHE A 23 7.97 -7.35 4.90
C PHE A 23 8.98 -8.44 4.59
N GLY A 24 9.73 -8.32 3.49
CA GLY A 24 10.84 -9.21 3.18
C GLY A 24 11.97 -9.10 4.21
N LEU A 25 12.30 -7.88 4.64
CA LEU A 25 13.36 -7.63 5.63
C LEU A 25 12.95 -8.10 7.04
N LEU A 26 11.68 -7.89 7.41
CA LEU A 26 11.09 -8.44 8.64
C LEU A 26 11.06 -9.97 8.63
N GLY A 27 10.64 -10.57 7.51
CA GLY A 27 10.62 -12.02 7.34
C GLY A 27 12.01 -12.65 7.39
N TYR A 28 12.98 -12.03 6.72
CA TYR A 28 14.38 -12.44 6.77
C TYR A 28 14.96 -12.32 8.18
N GLY A 29 14.69 -11.21 8.87
CA GLY A 29 15.12 -11.00 10.26
C GLY A 29 14.52 -12.04 11.21
N ALA A 30 13.25 -12.39 11.03
CA ALA A 30 12.60 -13.45 11.79
C ALA A 30 13.22 -14.83 11.51
N ASP A 31 13.47 -15.15 10.24
CA ASP A 31 14.12 -16.43 9.87
C ASP A 31 15.54 -16.53 10.47
N MET A 32 16.28 -15.42 10.51
CA MET A 32 17.60 -15.36 11.13
C MET A 32 17.56 -15.52 12.65
N LEU A 33 16.55 -14.96 13.33
CA LEU A 33 16.40 -15.06 14.79
C LEU A 33 15.98 -16.46 15.24
N PHE A 34 15.09 -17.10 14.50
CA PHE A 34 14.46 -18.36 14.90
C PHE A 34 15.16 -19.61 14.33
N HIS A 35 16.28 -19.46 13.60
CA HIS A 35 16.98 -20.55 12.88
C HIS A 35 16.04 -21.45 12.08
N SER A 36 14.89 -20.91 11.71
CA SER A 36 13.82 -21.63 11.05
C SER A 36 14.08 -21.53 9.55
N GLN A 37 13.72 -22.59 8.82
CA GLN A 37 13.55 -22.53 7.36
C GLN A 37 12.74 -21.28 6.95
N PRO A 38 12.75 -20.83 5.68
CA PRO A 38 12.34 -19.48 5.25
C PRO A 38 10.81 -19.17 5.37
N PHE A 39 10.21 -19.55 6.48
CA PHE A 39 8.80 -19.46 6.82
C PHE A 39 8.42 -18.03 7.17
N GLY A 40 9.28 -17.29 7.88
CA GLY A 40 9.09 -15.88 8.20
C GLY A 40 9.04 -15.04 6.92
N THR A 41 9.92 -15.32 5.96
CA THR A 41 9.90 -14.67 4.65
C THR A 41 8.63 -14.99 3.86
N ILE A 42 8.18 -16.25 3.84
CA ILE A 42 6.95 -16.68 3.15
C ILE A 42 5.71 -16.03 3.79
N ILE A 43 5.60 -16.05 5.11
CA ILE A 43 4.49 -15.43 5.86
C ILE A 43 4.47 -13.92 5.62
N GLY A 44 5.63 -13.26 5.68
CA GLY A 44 5.76 -11.82 5.39
C GLY A 44 5.25 -11.48 3.99
N PHE A 45 5.58 -12.30 2.98
CA PHE A 45 5.10 -12.12 1.62
C PHE A 45 3.57 -12.31 1.52
N PHE A 46 3.03 -13.35 2.17
CA PHE A 46 1.59 -13.62 2.20
C PHE A 46 0.79 -12.50 2.87
N VAL A 47 1.32 -11.90 3.94
CA VAL A 47 0.69 -10.79 4.67
C VAL A 47 0.81 -9.46 3.92
N SER A 48 1.86 -9.28 3.12
CA SER A 48 2.05 -8.05 2.33
C SER A 48 0.89 -7.79 1.35
N PHE A 49 0.28 -8.84 0.80
CA PHE A 49 -0.79 -8.75 -0.19
C PHE A 49 -2.11 -8.17 0.36
N PRO A 50 -2.71 -8.70 1.46
CA PRO A 50 -3.90 -8.10 2.06
C PRO A 50 -3.61 -6.70 2.62
N VAL A 51 -2.42 -6.45 3.16
CA VAL A 51 -2.03 -5.10 3.63
C VAL A 51 -2.02 -4.09 2.48
N ALA A 52 -1.43 -4.45 1.34
CA ALA A 52 -1.43 -3.61 0.14
C ALA A 52 -2.86 -3.34 -0.37
N GLN A 53 -3.74 -4.34 -0.37
CA GLN A 53 -5.14 -4.15 -0.75
C GLN A 53 -5.88 -3.20 0.19
N VAL A 54 -5.72 -3.35 1.51
CA VAL A 54 -6.35 -2.46 2.50
C VAL A 54 -5.88 -1.02 2.31
N LEU A 55 -4.58 -0.82 2.08
CA LEU A 55 -4.01 0.51 1.85
C LEU A 55 -4.55 1.15 0.57
N MET A 56 -4.69 0.36 -0.50
CA MET A 56 -5.24 0.82 -1.77
C MET A 56 -6.72 1.23 -1.63
N VAL A 57 -7.52 0.47 -0.88
CA VAL A 57 -8.92 0.82 -0.57
C VAL A 57 -9.00 2.11 0.25
N ARG A 58 -8.11 2.28 1.23
CA ARG A 58 -8.04 3.53 2.02
C ARG A 58 -7.69 4.73 1.17
N LEU A 59 -6.69 4.61 0.28
CA LEU A 59 -6.33 5.67 -0.66
C LEU A 59 -7.54 6.04 -1.54
N LEU A 60 -8.20 5.05 -2.16
CA LEU A 60 -9.41 5.31 -2.96
C LEU A 60 -10.50 6.05 -2.19
N LYS A 61 -10.75 5.67 -0.93
CA LYS A 61 -11.75 6.32 -0.07
C LYS A 61 -11.37 7.77 0.26
N THR A 62 -10.10 8.05 0.51
CA THR A 62 -9.64 9.41 0.80
C THR A 62 -9.86 10.33 -0.40
N ASP A 63 -9.58 9.87 -1.62
CA ASP A 63 -9.80 10.66 -2.83
C ASP A 63 -11.28 10.95 -3.09
N ILE A 64 -12.18 9.97 -2.91
CA ILE A 64 -13.64 10.19 -3.03
C ILE A 64 -14.13 11.25 -2.03
N LYS A 65 -13.62 11.20 -0.79
CA LYS A 65 -14.00 12.16 0.24
C LYS A 65 -13.52 13.57 -0.09
N GLN A 66 -12.37 13.70 -0.74
CA GLN A 66 -11.81 14.99 -1.15
C GLN A 66 -12.61 15.63 -2.29
N ASP A 67 -13.02 14.85 -3.29
CA ASP A 67 -13.90 15.30 -4.39
C ASP A 67 -15.30 15.69 -3.90
N SER A 68 -15.80 15.07 -2.83
CA SER A 68 -17.12 15.38 -2.26
C SER A 68 -17.15 16.68 -1.44
N SER A 69 -15.98 17.18 -1.02
CA SER A 69 -15.85 18.39 -0.20
C SER A 69 -15.63 19.67 -0.99
N SER A 70 -15.50 19.58 -2.32
CA SER A 70 -15.24 20.70 -3.22
C SER A 70 -16.46 21.17 -4.00
N THR A 71 -17.67 20.62 -3.77
CA THR A 71 -18.91 21.24 -4.24
C THR A 71 -19.19 22.49 -3.41
N PRO A 72 -19.04 23.70 -3.98
CA PRO A 72 -19.43 24.93 -3.30
C PRO A 72 -20.94 24.87 -3.14
N HIS A 73 -21.40 25.14 -1.93
CA HIS A 73 -22.78 25.43 -1.62
C HIS A 73 -23.14 26.83 -2.16
N ASP A 74 -22.99 27.03 -3.47
CA ASP A 74 -23.40 28.24 -4.15
C ASP A 74 -24.71 27.94 -4.89
N SER A 75 -25.71 28.79 -4.61
CA SER A 75 -27.03 28.92 -5.25
C SER A 75 -28.17 28.04 -4.74
N VAL A 76 -28.79 28.46 -3.62
CA VAL A 76 -30.23 28.87 -3.59
C VAL A 76 -30.38 30.08 -2.67
#